data_AF-A0A2P2IFI2-F1
#
_entry.id   AF-A0A2P2IFI2-F1
#
_cell.length_a   1.000
_cell.length_b   1.000
_cell.length_c   1.000
_cell.angle_alpha   90.00
_cell.angle_beta   90.00
_cell.angle_gamma   90.00
#
_symmetry.space_group_name_H-M   'P 1'
#
loop_
_entity.id
_entity.type
_entity.pdbx_description
1 polymer ?
#
loop_
_entity_poly.entity_id
_entity_poly.type
_entity_poly.pdbx_seq_one_letter_code
_entity_poly.pdbx_strand_id
1 'polypeptide(L)'
;RKIKEKLLGGEYTTLTEMVADVRLMLENAYRFHGPTHSTTKKGVRLEHVLEQKIALLPREVRELCSLESTSGRAVEEIKETHRNKTAKISVNGDNFFSHLLHRVKGCRAAREREVKRKRMEAVKQGKIDKENEVVKWDERLLEEPVGSQIRSMWELPTIGHFVFLVQSVLNIPEVAQYELERILLLPQSSSTLSMLVTSLLSSPPVRLQLAGGEVPPMP
;
A
#
# COMPACT_ATOMS: atom_id res chain seq x y z
N ARG A 1 13.53 14.61 27.96
CA ARG A 1 13.89 14.09 29.30
C ARG A 1 15.30 13.50 29.28
N LYS A 2 15.56 12.50 28.42
CA LYS A 2 16.90 11.90 28.22
C LYS A 2 18.09 12.89 28.17
N ILE A 3 18.09 13.93 27.32
CA ILE A 3 19.23 14.86 27.24
C ILE A 3 19.48 15.59 28.58
N LYS A 4 18.41 16.01 29.26
CA LYS A 4 18.51 16.68 30.57
C LYS A 4 19.06 15.75 31.64
N GLU A 5 18.58 14.50 31.65
CA GLU A 5 19.00 13.46 32.59
C GLU A 5 20.48 13.12 32.38
N LYS A 6 20.90 12.85 31.13
CA LYS A 6 22.30 12.59 30.77
C LYS A 6 23.23 13.74 31.16
N LEU A 7 22.78 14.98 30.97
CA LEU A 7 23.56 16.16 31.34
C LEU A 7 23.74 16.30 32.86
N LEU A 8 22.67 16.11 33.64
CA LEU A 8 22.74 16.18 35.10
C LEU A 8 23.46 14.98 35.71
N GLY A 9 23.41 13.82 35.05
CA GLY A 9 24.14 12.61 35.41
C GLY A 9 25.62 12.63 35.04
N GLY A 10 26.11 13.68 34.37
CA GLY A 10 27.51 13.76 33.94
C GLY A 10 27.90 12.74 32.86
N GLU A 11 26.92 12.20 32.11
CA GLU A 11 27.14 11.16 31.10
C GLU A 11 27.76 11.71 29.80
N TYR A 12 27.75 13.03 29.59
CA TYR A 12 28.42 13.66 28.46
C TYR A 12 29.88 13.94 28.81
N THR A 13 30.80 13.27 28.10
CA THR A 13 32.24 13.46 28.29
C THR A 13 32.74 14.72 27.58
N THR A 14 32.06 15.10 26.50
CA THR A 14 32.40 16.27 25.70
C THR A 14 31.16 17.08 25.33
N LEU A 15 31.36 18.38 25.10
CA LEU A 15 30.30 19.26 24.59
C LEU A 15 29.80 18.80 23.22
N THR A 16 30.68 18.23 22.39
CA THR A 16 30.34 17.67 21.07
C THR A 16 29.25 16.61 21.16
N GLU A 17 29.33 15.68 22.12
CA GLU A 17 28.30 14.63 22.32
C GLU A 17 26.95 15.22 22.71
N MET A 18 26.94 16.22 23.59
CA MET A 18 25.71 16.89 24.02
C MET A 18 25.06 17.63 22.86
N VAL A 19 25.85 18.39 22.08
CA VAL A 19 25.36 19.11 20.89
C VAL A 19 24.88 18.13 19.82
N ALA A 20 25.57 17.00 19.63
CA ALA A 20 25.16 15.93 18.73
C ALA A 20 23.77 15.37 19.09
N ASP A 21 23.53 15.05 20.36
CA ASP A 21 22.23 14.56 20.83
C ASP A 21 21.11 15.60 20.64
N VAL A 22 21.41 16.89 20.88
CA VAL A 22 20.44 17.98 20.65
C VAL A 22 20.11 18.11 19.15
N ARG A 23 21.13 18.10 18.27
CA ARG A 23 20.93 18.17 16.81
C ARG A 23 20.17 16.94 16.30
N LEU A 24 20.44 15.75 16.83
CA LEU A 24 19.71 14.53 16.49
C LEU A 24 18.23 14.62 16.90
N MET A 25 17.93 15.13 18.09
CA MET A 25 16.55 15.35 18.54
C MET A 25 15.81 16.30 17.60
N LEU A 26 16.45 17.41 17.19
CA LEU A 26 15.89 18.40 16.27
C LEU A 26 15.65 17.78 14.89
N GLU A 27 16.63 17.08 14.34
CA GLU A 27 16.52 16.42 13.03
C GLU A 27 15.39 15.39 13.00
N ASN A 28 15.25 14.58 14.05
CA ASN A 28 14.15 13.63 14.18
C ASN A 28 12.79 14.32 14.20
N ALA A 29 12.66 15.43 14.94
CA ALA A 29 11.43 16.22 14.97
C ALA A 29 11.09 16.78 13.58
N TYR A 30 12.09 17.31 12.87
CA TYR A 30 11.92 17.85 11.52
C TYR A 30 11.54 16.78 10.50
N ARG A 31 12.17 15.61 10.58
CA ARG A 31 11.90 14.45 9.72
C ARG A 31 10.47 13.93 9.89
N PHE A 32 9.94 13.96 11.10
CA PHE A 32 8.60 13.46 11.41
C PHE A 32 7.50 14.48 11.06
N HIS A 33 7.66 15.73 11.50
CA HIS A 33 6.62 16.75 11.41
C HIS A 33 6.65 17.57 10.12
N GLY A 34 7.80 17.73 9.49
CA GLY A 34 7.97 18.59 8.31
C GLY A 34 8.03 20.09 8.62
N PRO A 35 8.29 20.95 7.61
CA PRO A 35 8.67 22.35 7.80
C PRO A 35 7.55 23.28 8.29
N THR A 36 6.28 22.94 8.02
CA THR A 36 5.14 23.81 8.35
C THR A 36 4.62 23.62 9.78
N HIS A 37 4.98 22.51 10.43
CA HIS A 37 4.43 22.12 11.73
C HIS A 37 4.93 23.02 12.87
N SER A 38 4.08 23.28 13.86
CA SER A 38 4.40 24.16 15.00
C SER A 38 5.57 23.66 15.84
N THR A 39 5.68 22.33 16.04
CA THR A 39 6.84 21.70 16.71
C THR A 39 8.14 21.97 15.96
N THR A 40 8.15 21.86 14.63
CA THR A 40 9.33 22.17 13.82
C THR A 40 9.71 23.64 13.96
N LYS A 41 8.73 24.57 13.92
CA LYS A 41 8.98 26.00 14.16
C LYS A 41 9.60 26.27 15.54
N LYS A 42 9.12 25.59 16.59
CA LYS A 42 9.72 25.66 17.94
C LYS A 42 11.13 25.08 17.97
N GLY A 43 11.36 23.95 17.29
CA GLY A 43 12.67 23.33 17.17
C GLY A 43 13.68 24.22 16.47
N VAL A 44 13.30 24.89 15.37
CA VAL A 44 14.19 25.81 14.65
C VAL A 44 14.58 27.02 15.50
N ARG A 45 13.67 27.50 16.37
CA ARG A 45 14.03 28.53 17.36
C ARG A 45 15.06 28.01 18.37
N LEU A 46 14.92 26.77 18.82
CA LEU A 46 15.88 26.15 19.71
C LEU A 46 17.24 25.95 19.03
N GLU A 47 17.25 25.53 17.77
CA GLU A 47 18.45 25.43 16.93
C GLU A 47 19.13 26.80 16.80
N HIS A 48 18.37 27.86 16.53
CA HIS A 48 18.92 29.21 16.45
C HIS A 48 19.62 29.65 17.75
N VAL A 49 18.98 29.44 18.90
CA VAL A 49 19.56 29.76 20.21
C VAL A 49 20.81 28.91 20.47
N LEU A 50 20.79 27.63 20.09
CA LEU A 50 21.96 26.75 20.21
C LEU A 50 23.15 27.29 19.42
N GLU A 51 22.95 27.65 18.14
CA GLU A 51 24.01 28.20 17.29
C GLU A 51 24.53 29.55 17.83
N GLN A 52 23.64 30.42 18.34
CA GLN A 52 24.04 31.66 19.01
C GLN A 52 24.91 31.40 20.24
N LYS A 53 24.59 30.38 21.06
CA LYS A 53 25.39 30.02 22.23
C LYS A 53 26.73 29.40 21.85
N ILE A 54 26.79 28.57 20.82
CA ILE A 54 28.03 27.99 20.29
C ILE A 54 28.95 29.09 19.73
N ALA A 55 28.39 30.12 19.08
CA ALA A 55 29.16 31.24 18.55
C ALA A 55 29.90 32.06 19.63
N LEU A 56 29.41 32.04 20.88
CA LEU A 56 30.05 32.72 22.01
C LEU A 56 31.21 31.92 22.63
N LEU A 57 31.40 30.66 22.24
CA LEU A 57 32.47 29.81 22.76
C LEU A 57 33.83 30.17 22.14
N PRO A 58 34.96 29.88 22.83
CA PRO A 58 36.30 29.95 22.26
C PRO A 58 36.39 29.17 20.94
N ARG A 59 37.27 29.60 20.04
CA ARG A 59 37.36 29.05 18.68
C ARG A 59 37.57 27.53 18.70
N GLU A 60 38.45 27.05 19.58
CA GLU A 60 38.80 25.64 19.73
C GLU A 60 37.58 24.78 20.08
N VAL A 61 36.73 25.29 20.99
CA VAL A 61 35.51 24.60 21.43
C VAL A 61 34.40 24.70 20.38
N ARG A 62 34.36 25.82 19.66
CA ARG A 62 33.38 26.06 18.59
C ARG A 62 33.56 25.09 17.43
N GLU A 63 34.81 24.83 17.02
CA GLU A 63 35.14 23.85 15.98
C GLU A 63 34.64 22.45 16.36
N LEU A 64 34.83 22.04 17.63
CA LEU A 64 34.33 20.77 18.16
C LEU A 64 32.79 20.67 18.15
N CYS A 65 32.10 21.81 18.14
CA CYS A 65 30.65 21.91 18.08
C CYS A 65 30.14 22.22 16.66
N SER A 66 30.99 22.14 15.64
CA SER A 66 30.55 22.35 14.25
C SER A 66 29.50 21.32 13.83
N LEU A 67 28.70 21.67 12.82
CA LEU A 67 27.73 20.74 12.23
C LEU A 67 28.41 19.47 11.70
N GLU A 68 29.65 19.57 11.21
CA GLU A 68 30.43 18.43 10.72
C GLU A 68 30.84 17.51 11.87
N SER A 69 31.45 18.09 12.91
CA SER A 69 31.95 17.34 14.08
C SER A 69 30.85 16.62 14.86
N THR A 70 29.63 17.17 14.87
CA THR A 70 28.52 16.64 15.68
C THR A 70 27.54 15.78 14.89
N SER A 71 27.39 16.00 13.58
CA SER A 71 26.47 15.21 12.75
C SER A 71 27.16 14.12 11.94
N GLY A 72 28.50 14.07 11.97
CA GLY A 72 29.30 13.04 11.30
C GLY A 72 29.17 13.04 9.77
N ARG A 73 28.69 14.16 9.20
CA ARG A 73 28.46 14.35 7.76
C ARG A 73 29.01 15.71 7.36
N ALA A 74 29.70 15.75 6.23
CA ALA A 74 30.16 17.00 5.64
C ALA A 74 28.98 17.96 5.42
N VAL A 75 29.19 19.24 5.71
CA VAL A 75 28.21 20.27 5.41
C VAL A 75 28.32 20.56 3.92
N GLU A 76 27.33 20.16 3.13
CA GLU A 76 27.28 20.59 1.73
C GLU A 76 27.22 22.13 1.68
N GLU A 77 28.04 22.74 0.82
CA GLU A 77 27.99 24.17 0.56
C GLU A 77 26.65 24.55 -0.09
N ILE A 78 25.71 24.96 0.75
CA ILE A 78 24.40 25.43 0.29
C ILE A 78 24.60 26.85 -0.29
N LYS A 79 24.61 26.96 -1.63
CA LYS A 79 24.64 28.26 -2.33
C LYS A 79 23.54 29.19 -1.78
N GLU A 80 23.84 30.49 -1.66
CA GLU A 80 22.92 31.48 -1.09
C GLU A 80 21.52 31.50 -1.71
N THR A 81 21.42 31.16 -3.01
CA THR A 81 20.15 31.01 -3.73
C THR A 81 19.22 29.96 -3.12
N HIS A 82 19.77 28.86 -2.58
CA HIS A 82 19.01 27.78 -1.93
C HIS A 82 18.62 28.14 -0.48
N ARG A 83 19.39 29.03 0.18
CA ARG A 83 19.06 29.52 1.52
C ARG A 83 17.73 30.27 1.54
N ASN A 84 17.32 30.89 0.43
CA ASN A 84 16.17 31.79 0.37
C ASN A 84 14.80 31.10 0.24
N LYS A 85 14.71 29.83 -0.16
CA LYS A 85 13.42 29.28 -0.64
C LYS A 85 12.66 28.35 0.31
N THR A 86 13.25 27.75 1.35
CA THR A 86 12.49 26.71 2.12
C THR A 86 12.92 26.33 3.53
N ALA A 87 14.10 26.73 4.02
CA ALA A 87 14.55 26.42 5.39
C ALA A 87 14.89 27.67 6.21
N LYS A 88 14.32 28.82 5.81
CA LYS A 88 14.39 30.08 6.55
C LYS A 88 13.17 30.22 7.44
N ILE A 89 13.42 30.59 8.69
CA ILE A 89 12.39 31.01 9.64
C ILE A 89 12.85 32.34 10.23
N SER A 90 11.95 33.32 10.25
CA SER A 90 12.17 34.55 11.02
C SER A 90 11.98 34.23 12.50
N VAL A 91 13.02 34.48 13.29
CA VAL A 91 13.04 34.30 14.75
C VAL A 91 13.39 35.66 15.35
N ASN A 92 12.45 36.28 16.07
CA ASN A 92 12.64 37.58 16.72
C ASN A 92 13.13 38.71 15.79
N GLY A 93 12.78 38.67 14.50
CA GLY A 93 13.22 39.64 13.50
C GLY A 93 14.45 39.22 12.70
N ASP A 94 15.21 38.22 13.18
CA ASP A 94 16.39 37.69 12.49
C ASP A 94 16.02 36.53 11.56
N ASN A 95 16.63 36.51 10.38
CA ASN A 95 16.46 35.45 9.40
C ASN A 95 17.44 34.30 9.67
N PHE A 96 16.98 33.22 10.30
CA PHE A 96 17.79 32.04 10.55
C PHE A 96 17.56 30.95 9.49
N PHE A 97 18.65 30.36 8.98
CA PHE A 97 18.62 29.23 8.06
C PHE A 97 19.02 27.94 8.79
N SER A 98 18.10 26.96 8.87
CA SER A 98 18.35 25.67 9.51
C SER A 98 18.93 24.66 8.52
N HIS A 99 20.19 24.28 8.73
CA HIS A 99 20.85 23.21 7.96
C HIS A 99 20.21 21.85 8.21
N LEU A 100 19.80 21.58 9.45
CA LEU A 100 19.14 20.33 9.82
C LEU A 100 17.79 20.18 9.13
N LEU A 101 16.98 21.24 9.07
CA LEU A 101 15.68 21.22 8.40
C LEU A 101 15.83 21.09 6.88
N HIS A 102 16.83 21.75 6.30
CA HIS A 102 17.15 21.59 4.88
C HIS A 102 17.51 20.13 4.55
N ARG A 103 18.34 19.49 5.38
CA ARG A 103 18.80 18.11 5.19
C ARG A 103 17.65 17.09 5.13
N VAL A 104 16.63 17.25 5.97
CA VAL A 104 15.49 16.31 6.01
C VAL A 104 14.31 16.73 5.15
N LYS A 105 14.46 17.83 4.40
CA LYS A 105 13.41 18.34 3.53
C LYS A 105 13.06 17.27 2.48
N GLY A 106 11.78 16.93 2.39
CA GLY A 106 11.29 15.93 1.44
C GLY A 106 11.34 14.48 1.93
N CYS A 107 12.04 14.15 3.02
CA CYS A 107 12.04 12.78 3.58
C CYS A 107 10.62 12.29 3.93
N ARG A 108 9.76 13.18 4.46
CA ARG A 108 8.35 12.86 4.75
C ARG A 108 7.58 12.50 3.49
N ALA A 109 7.69 13.33 2.45
CA ALA A 109 7.02 13.09 1.16
C ALA A 109 7.55 11.83 0.46
N ALA A 110 8.85 11.53 0.57
CA ALA A 110 9.42 10.29 0.08
C ALA A 110 8.85 9.06 0.81
N ARG A 111 8.76 9.12 2.15
CA ARG A 111 8.15 8.06 2.97
C ARG A 111 6.68 7.85 2.64
N GLU A 112 5.92 8.93 2.43
CA GLU A 112 4.50 8.84 2.03
C GLU A 112 4.33 8.18 0.66
N ARG A 113 5.17 8.53 -0.33
CA ARG A 113 5.18 7.89 -1.64
C ARG A 113 5.51 6.40 -1.54
N GLU A 114 6.51 6.05 -0.72
CA GLU A 114 6.91 4.67 -0.49
C GLU A 114 5.81 3.85 0.18
N VAL A 115 5.15 4.39 1.21
CA VAL A 115 3.99 3.74 1.85
C VAL A 115 2.85 3.54 0.84
N LYS A 116 2.57 4.56 0.01
CA LYS A 116 1.56 4.45 -1.04
C LYS A 116 1.92 3.35 -2.06
N ARG A 117 3.18 3.29 -2.48
CA ARG A 117 3.71 2.24 -3.38
C ARG A 117 3.51 0.84 -2.78
N LYS A 118 3.96 0.62 -1.54
CA LYS A 118 3.78 -0.66 -0.83
C LYS A 118 2.31 -1.05 -0.69
N ARG A 119 1.42 -0.09 -0.43
CA ARG A 119 -0.03 -0.36 -0.36
C ARG A 119 -0.59 -0.79 -1.70
N MET A 120 -0.21 -0.13 -2.80
CA MET A 120 -0.65 -0.51 -4.15
C MET A 120 -0.12 -1.90 -4.54
N GLU A 121 1.13 -2.22 -4.20
CA GLU A 121 1.73 -3.53 -4.41
C GLU A 121 1.01 -4.62 -3.60
N ALA A 122 0.70 -4.37 -2.33
CA ALA A 122 -0.07 -5.32 -1.51
C ALA A 122 -1.48 -5.57 -2.06
N VAL A 123 -2.15 -4.54 -2.59
CA VAL A 123 -3.45 -4.69 -3.25
C VAL A 123 -3.32 -5.53 -4.52
N LYS A 124 -2.30 -5.27 -5.34
CA LYS A 124 -2.03 -6.07 -6.56
C LYS A 124 -1.73 -7.52 -6.21
N GLN A 125 -0.90 -7.76 -5.19
CA GLN A 125 -0.58 -9.10 -4.71
C GLN A 125 -1.83 -9.81 -4.20
N GLY A 126 -2.67 -9.15 -3.40
CA GLY A 126 -3.93 -9.73 -2.92
C GLY A 126 -4.88 -10.12 -4.05
N LYS A 127 -4.88 -9.40 -5.18
CA LYS A 127 -5.65 -9.80 -6.37
C LYS A 127 -5.08 -11.07 -7.00
N ILE A 128 -3.75 -11.13 -7.19
CA ILE A 128 -3.06 -12.29 -7.75
C ILE A 128 -3.26 -13.52 -6.86
N ASP A 129 -3.15 -13.36 -5.53
CA ASP A 129 -3.34 -14.45 -4.57
C ASP A 129 -4.78 -14.99 -4.65
N LYS A 130 -5.77 -14.10 -4.76
CA LYS A 130 -7.17 -14.50 -4.94
C LYS A 130 -7.40 -15.28 -6.24
N GLU A 131 -6.79 -14.84 -7.35
CA GLU A 131 -6.84 -15.55 -8.63
C GLU A 131 -6.16 -16.93 -8.53
N ASN A 132 -4.99 -17.00 -7.89
CA ASN A 132 -4.28 -18.25 -7.65
C ASN A 132 -5.05 -19.22 -6.74
N GLU A 133 -5.77 -18.72 -5.73
CA GLU A 133 -6.62 -19.57 -4.88
C GLU A 133 -7.78 -20.19 -5.67
N VAL A 134 -8.37 -19.46 -6.62
CA VAL A 134 -9.38 -20.01 -7.54
C VAL A 134 -8.77 -21.11 -8.41
N VAL A 135 -7.57 -20.89 -8.97
CA VAL A 135 -6.88 -21.89 -9.79
C VAL A 135 -6.57 -23.14 -8.97
N LYS A 136 -6.01 -23.00 -7.76
CA LYS A 136 -5.73 -24.15 -6.88
C LYS A 136 -6.99 -24.91 -6.47
N TRP A 137 -8.10 -24.20 -6.25
CA TRP A 137 -9.37 -24.84 -5.96
C TRP A 137 -9.85 -25.68 -7.15
N ASP A 138 -9.69 -25.17 -8.37
CA ASP A 138 -10.05 -25.87 -9.61
C ASP A 138 -9.14 -27.09 -9.86
N GLU A 139 -7.83 -26.94 -9.64
CA GLU A 139 -6.87 -28.05 -9.69
C GLU A 139 -7.22 -29.15 -8.68
N ARG A 140 -7.57 -28.77 -7.43
CA ARG A 140 -7.98 -29.71 -6.40
C ARG A 140 -9.27 -30.44 -6.76
N LEU A 141 -10.22 -29.77 -7.38
CA LEU A 141 -11.47 -30.37 -7.83
C LEU A 141 -11.24 -31.47 -8.89
N LEU A 142 -10.23 -31.27 -9.75
CA LEU A 142 -9.85 -32.18 -10.82
C LEU A 142 -8.68 -33.11 -10.45
N GLU A 143 -8.36 -33.22 -9.16
CA GLU A 143 -7.39 -34.20 -8.67
C GLU A 143 -7.80 -35.63 -9.04
N GLU A 144 -6.80 -36.49 -9.21
CA GLU A 144 -7.03 -37.87 -9.60
C GLU A 144 -7.75 -38.66 -8.50
N PRO A 145 -8.70 -39.57 -8.85
CA PRO A 145 -8.97 -40.07 -10.22
C PRO A 145 -10.03 -39.27 -11.00
N VAL A 146 -10.64 -38.24 -10.39
CA VAL A 146 -11.80 -37.53 -10.94
C VAL A 146 -11.44 -36.86 -12.27
N GLY A 147 -10.28 -36.19 -12.32
CA GLY A 147 -9.77 -35.55 -13.53
C GLY A 147 -9.70 -36.50 -14.73
N SER A 148 -9.07 -37.67 -14.57
CA SER A 148 -8.97 -38.65 -15.66
C SER A 148 -10.30 -39.28 -16.04
N GLN A 149 -11.20 -39.46 -15.07
CA GLN A 149 -12.54 -39.96 -15.34
C GLN A 149 -13.32 -38.99 -16.25
N ILE A 150 -13.39 -37.70 -15.90
CA ILE A 150 -14.08 -36.68 -16.72
C ILE A 150 -13.51 -36.64 -18.13
N ARG A 151 -12.17 -36.59 -18.25
CA ARG A 151 -11.50 -36.49 -19.55
C ARG A 151 -11.71 -37.71 -20.45
N SER A 152 -12.05 -38.87 -19.87
CA SER A 152 -12.30 -40.12 -20.60
C SER A 152 -13.78 -40.43 -20.82
N MET A 153 -14.71 -39.65 -20.26
CA MET A 153 -16.15 -39.82 -20.44
C MET A 153 -16.62 -39.31 -21.81
N TRP A 154 -16.90 -40.23 -22.73
CA TRP A 154 -17.44 -39.92 -24.06
C TRP A 154 -18.91 -39.47 -24.02
N GLU A 155 -19.61 -39.78 -22.92
CA GLU A 155 -20.98 -39.33 -22.68
C GLU A 155 -21.04 -37.81 -22.49
N LEU A 156 -19.98 -37.18 -21.97
CA LEU A 156 -19.97 -35.73 -21.70
C LEU A 156 -20.11 -34.87 -22.97
N PRO A 157 -19.32 -35.09 -24.04
CA PRO A 157 -19.55 -34.44 -25.33
C PRO A 157 -20.96 -34.70 -25.89
N THR A 158 -21.50 -35.91 -25.66
CA THR A 158 -22.83 -36.29 -26.15
C THR A 158 -23.93 -35.53 -25.40
N ILE A 159 -23.82 -35.43 -24.08
CA ILE A 159 -24.70 -34.61 -23.23
C ILE A 159 -24.59 -33.16 -23.67
N GLY A 160 -23.38 -32.63 -23.89
CA GLY A 160 -23.19 -31.24 -24.31
C GLY A 160 -23.81 -30.94 -25.67
N HIS A 161 -23.67 -31.86 -26.62
CA HIS A 161 -24.34 -31.74 -27.91
C HIS A 161 -25.87 -31.76 -27.77
N PHE A 162 -26.40 -32.64 -26.93
CA PHE A 162 -27.84 -32.66 -26.62
C PHE A 162 -28.29 -31.32 -26.03
N VAL A 163 -27.61 -30.80 -25.00
CA VAL A 163 -27.93 -29.50 -24.38
C VAL A 163 -27.94 -28.38 -25.42
N PHE A 164 -26.92 -28.34 -26.29
CA PHE A 164 -26.82 -27.35 -27.36
C PHE A 164 -28.02 -27.40 -28.33
N LEU A 165 -28.47 -28.60 -28.72
CA LEU A 165 -29.61 -28.76 -29.62
C LEU A 165 -30.94 -28.35 -28.98
N VAL A 166 -31.09 -28.52 -27.66
CA VAL A 166 -32.36 -28.27 -26.96
C VAL A 166 -32.41 -26.91 -26.27
N GLN A 167 -31.32 -26.14 -26.24
CA GLN A 167 -31.22 -24.90 -25.44
C GLN A 167 -32.31 -23.88 -25.77
N SER A 168 -32.71 -23.74 -27.04
CA SER A 168 -33.78 -22.83 -27.48
C SER A 168 -35.17 -23.29 -27.04
N VAL A 169 -35.43 -24.60 -27.10
CA VAL A 169 -36.71 -25.22 -26.71
C VAL A 169 -36.88 -25.25 -25.20
N LEU A 170 -35.77 -25.36 -24.47
CA LEU A 170 -35.73 -25.35 -23.01
C LEU A 170 -35.53 -23.95 -22.42
N ASN A 171 -35.31 -22.93 -23.24
CA ASN A 171 -35.05 -21.57 -22.79
C ASN A 171 -33.87 -21.49 -21.77
N ILE A 172 -32.81 -22.24 -22.05
CA ILE A 172 -31.58 -22.29 -21.23
C ILE A 172 -30.52 -21.42 -21.91
N PRO A 173 -29.71 -20.65 -21.16
CA PRO A 173 -28.57 -19.92 -21.73
C PRO A 173 -27.57 -20.86 -22.40
N GLU A 174 -26.76 -20.32 -23.31
CA GLU A 174 -25.66 -21.09 -23.90
C GLU A 174 -24.68 -21.56 -22.81
N VAL A 175 -24.47 -22.87 -22.72
CA VAL A 175 -23.57 -23.50 -21.74
C VAL A 175 -22.31 -23.96 -22.47
N ALA A 176 -21.16 -23.41 -22.09
CA ALA A 176 -19.88 -23.82 -22.67
C ALA A 176 -19.51 -25.25 -22.24
N GLN A 177 -18.75 -25.97 -23.05
CA GLN A 177 -18.36 -27.37 -22.75
C GLN A 177 -17.63 -27.51 -21.40
N TYR A 178 -16.71 -26.61 -21.07
CA TYR A 178 -15.99 -26.64 -19.79
C TYR A 178 -16.91 -26.32 -18.60
N GLU A 179 -17.99 -25.55 -18.82
CA GLU A 179 -19.00 -25.30 -17.79
C GLU A 179 -19.84 -26.55 -17.59
N LEU A 180 -20.24 -27.23 -18.67
CA LEU A 180 -20.98 -28.49 -18.59
C LEU A 180 -20.26 -29.55 -17.76
N GLU A 181 -18.95 -29.70 -17.96
CA GLU A 181 -18.11 -30.60 -17.16
C GLU A 181 -18.19 -30.25 -15.67
N ARG A 182 -18.05 -28.96 -15.32
CA ARG A 182 -18.09 -28.48 -13.93
C ARG A 182 -19.46 -28.61 -13.28
N ILE A 183 -20.54 -28.32 -14.00
CA ILE A 183 -21.89 -28.38 -13.40
C ILE A 183 -22.30 -29.82 -13.10
N LEU A 184 -21.82 -30.80 -13.87
CA LEU A 184 -22.07 -32.22 -13.60
C LEU A 184 -21.22 -32.75 -12.44
N LEU A 185 -20.03 -32.16 -12.19
CA LEU A 185 -19.20 -32.48 -11.03
C LEU A 185 -19.69 -31.87 -9.72
N LEU A 186 -20.28 -30.69 -9.80
CA LEU A 186 -20.78 -29.94 -8.64
C LEU A 186 -22.29 -29.66 -8.76
N PRO A 187 -23.12 -30.71 -8.85
CA PRO A 187 -24.53 -30.58 -9.22
C PRO A 187 -25.35 -29.75 -8.22
N GLN A 188 -25.00 -29.82 -6.93
CA GLN A 188 -25.69 -29.08 -5.87
C GLN A 188 -25.33 -27.59 -5.82
N SER A 189 -24.24 -27.21 -6.49
CA SER A 189 -23.72 -25.83 -6.50
C SER A 189 -24.04 -25.09 -7.80
N SER A 190 -24.54 -25.78 -8.82
CA SER A 190 -24.78 -25.21 -10.14
C SER A 190 -26.23 -24.73 -10.30
N SER A 191 -26.40 -23.41 -10.40
CA SER A 191 -27.67 -22.81 -10.82
C SER A 191 -28.03 -23.16 -12.26
N THR A 192 -27.04 -23.26 -13.16
CA THR A 192 -27.22 -23.67 -14.56
C THR A 192 -27.78 -25.10 -14.65
N LEU A 193 -27.25 -26.05 -13.87
CA LEU A 193 -27.77 -27.43 -13.86
C LEU A 193 -29.17 -27.48 -13.26
N SER A 194 -29.41 -26.74 -12.16
CA SER A 194 -30.73 -26.63 -11.56
C SER A 194 -31.76 -26.10 -12.57
N MET A 195 -31.42 -25.05 -13.32
CA MET A 195 -32.26 -24.51 -14.39
C MET A 195 -32.49 -25.52 -15.51
N LEU A 196 -31.45 -26.23 -15.94
CA LEU A 196 -31.54 -27.25 -16.99
C LEU A 196 -32.48 -28.39 -16.60
N VAL A 197 -32.30 -28.97 -15.41
CA VAL A 197 -33.14 -30.07 -14.91
C VAL A 197 -34.57 -29.58 -14.68
N THR A 198 -34.75 -28.38 -14.11
CA THR A 198 -36.08 -27.81 -13.89
C THR A 198 -36.79 -27.58 -15.21
N SER A 199 -36.10 -27.05 -16.24
CA SER A 199 -36.69 -26.81 -17.56
C SER A 199 -37.10 -28.10 -18.27
N LEU A 200 -36.27 -29.15 -18.21
CA LEU A 200 -36.58 -30.48 -18.75
C LEU A 200 -37.87 -31.06 -18.15
N LEU A 201 -38.11 -30.83 -16.86
CA LEU A 201 -39.27 -31.34 -16.12
C LEU A 201 -40.48 -30.38 -16.14
N SER A 202 -40.33 -29.18 -16.71
CA SER A 202 -41.35 -28.15 -16.72
C SER A 202 -42.10 -28.09 -18.05
N SER A 203 -43.34 -27.58 -18.01
CA SER A 203 -44.14 -27.28 -19.20
C SER A 203 -43.64 -26.00 -19.91
N PRO A 204 -43.89 -25.82 -21.22
CA PRO A 204 -43.41 -24.66 -21.98
C PRO A 204 -43.70 -23.29 -21.33
N PRO A 205 -44.89 -23.03 -20.75
CA PRO A 205 -45.17 -21.76 -20.07
C PRO A 205 -44.29 -21.52 -18.83
N VAL A 206 -43.98 -22.57 -18.08
CA VAL A 206 -43.13 -22.50 -16.88
C VAL A 206 -41.68 -22.22 -17.26
N ARG A 207 -41.19 -22.78 -18.38
CA ARG A 207 -39.82 -22.55 -18.88
C ARG A 207 -39.53 -21.09 -19.21
N LEU A 208 -40.52 -20.37 -19.73
CA LEU A 208 -40.38 -18.95 -20.06
C LEU A 208 -40.16 -18.08 -18.81
N GLN A 209 -40.74 -18.49 -17.68
CA GLN A 209 -40.61 -17.78 -16.40
C GLN A 209 -39.25 -18.02 -15.72
N LEU A 210 -38.57 -19.13 -16.03
CA LEU A 210 -37.31 -19.53 -15.38
C LEU A 210 -36.09 -18.71 -15.82
N ALA A 211 -36.09 -18.15 -17.04
CA ALA A 211 -34.95 -17.40 -17.59
C ALA A 211 -35.00 -15.89 -17.32
N GLY A 212 -35.98 -15.42 -16.53
CA GLY A 212 -36.12 -13.98 -16.20
C GLY A 212 -36.66 -13.10 -17.34
N GLY A 213 -37.31 -13.68 -18.35
CA GLY A 213 -37.82 -12.93 -19.51
C GLY A 213 -39.23 -12.36 -19.28
N GLU A 214 -39.35 -11.03 -19.39
CA GLU A 214 -40.61 -10.34 -19.64
C GLU A 214 -41.32 -10.97 -20.85
N VAL A 215 -42.64 -11.16 -20.73
CA VAL A 215 -43.49 -11.59 -21.83
C VAL A 215 -43.44 -10.50 -22.91
N PRO A 216 -43.01 -10.77 -24.16
CA PRO A 216 -43.06 -9.76 -25.21
C PRO A 216 -44.53 -9.35 -25.42
N PRO A 217 -44.82 -8.04 -25.60
CA PRO A 217 -46.19 -7.59 -25.78
C PRO A 217 -46.78 -8.28 -27.01
N MET A 218 -47.89 -8.98 -26.79
CA MET A 218 -48.66 -9.55 -27.90
C MET A 218 -49.20 -8.42 -28.80
N PRO A 219 -49.33 -8.68 -30.10
CA PRO A 219 -49.86 -7.72 -31.07
C PRO A 219 -51.31 -7.29 -30.76
#